data_AF-A0A5E4JQ29-F1
#
_entry.id   AF-A0A5E4JQ29-F1
#
_cell.length_a   1.000
_cell.length_b   1.000
_cell.length_c   1.000
_cell.angle_alpha   90.00
_cell.angle_beta   90.00
_cell.angle_gamma   90.00
#
_symmetry.space_group_name_H-M   'P 1'
#
loop_
_entity.id
_entity.type
_entity.pdbx_description
1 polymer ?
#
loop_
_entity_poly.entity_id
_entity_poly.type
_entity_poly.pdbx_seq_one_letter_code
_entity_poly.pdbx_strand_id
1 'polypeptide(L)'
;MKSLKPSMREKKRYLLVRGKKEGIYNAIRDFLGTSGMAKVSLSFIKIDPDKSIISVNREALDQVRAAICIWPEKMEVLRVSGSLKQLKKN
;
A
#
# COMPACT_ATOMS: atom_id res chain seq x y z
N MET A 1 14.45 19.72 -2.27
CA MET A 1 14.20 19.91 -0.82
C MET A 1 15.08 18.96 -0.03
N LYS A 2 15.55 19.36 1.15
CA LYS A 2 16.26 18.46 2.07
C LYS A 2 15.27 17.44 2.68
N SER A 3 15.76 16.24 2.97
CA SER A 3 14.95 15.22 3.64
C SER A 3 14.53 15.69 5.03
N LEU A 4 13.30 15.38 5.42
CA LEU A 4 12.79 15.67 6.76
C LEU A 4 13.55 14.85 7.81
N LYS A 5 13.56 15.36 9.06
CA LYS A 5 14.07 14.62 10.21
C LYS A 5 13.33 13.28 10.35
N PRO A 6 13.99 12.19 10.81
CA PRO A 6 13.36 10.88 10.96
C PRO A 6 12.12 10.85 11.87
N SER A 7 12.00 11.78 12.81
CA SER A 7 10.83 11.95 13.66
C SER A 7 9.64 12.61 12.96
N MET A 8 9.92 13.49 11.98
CA MET A 8 8.90 14.26 11.25
C MET A 8 8.50 13.63 9.92
N ARG A 9 9.31 12.72 9.37
CA ARG A 9 8.97 12.00 8.13
C ARG A 9 7.85 11.01 8.36
N GLU A 10 7.03 10.78 7.33
CA GLU A 10 6.03 9.72 7.33
C GLU A 10 6.68 8.34 7.55
N LYS A 11 6.07 7.57 8.45
CA LYS A 11 6.45 6.18 8.69
C LYS A 11 5.69 5.29 7.72
N LYS A 12 6.37 4.78 6.70
CA LYS A 12 5.75 3.95 5.66
C LYS A 12 5.88 2.45 5.93
N ARG A 13 4.97 1.69 5.34
CA ARG A 13 5.00 0.23 5.20
C ARG A 13 4.89 -0.13 3.74
N TYR A 14 5.56 -1.21 3.36
CA TYR A 14 5.59 -1.71 2.00
C TYR A 14 4.82 -3.02 1.94
N LEU A 15 3.89 -3.14 1.00
CA LEU A 15 3.09 -4.33 0.78
C LEU A 15 3.37 -4.88 -0.61
N LEU A 16 3.47 -6.21 -0.70
CA LEU A 16 3.42 -6.93 -1.95
C LEU A 16 1.99 -7.42 -2.16
N VAL A 17 1.30 -6.88 -3.15
CA VAL A 17 -0.09 -7.18 -3.45
C VAL A 17 -0.16 -7.88 -4.79
N ARG A 18 -0.88 -9.00 -4.87
CA ARG A 18 -1.26 -9.63 -6.13
C ARG A 18 -2.56 -8.98 -6.62
N GLY A 19 -2.53 -8.40 -7.81
CA GLY A 19 -3.66 -7.67 -8.38
C GLY A 19 -3.23 -6.54 -9.33
N LYS A 20 -4.18 -6.09 -10.15
CA LYS A 20 -3.98 -4.98 -11.10
C LYS A 20 -3.91 -3.65 -10.35
N LYS A 21 -3.10 -2.72 -10.87
CA LYS A 21 -2.92 -1.38 -10.30
C LYS A 21 -4.25 -0.64 -10.11
N GLU A 22 -5.10 -0.66 -11.12
CA GLU A 22 -6.40 0.03 -11.12
C GLU A 22 -7.34 -0.56 -10.06
N GLY A 23 -7.38 -1.90 -9.94
CA GLY A 23 -8.12 -2.58 -8.88
C GLY A 23 -7.66 -2.16 -7.49
N ILE A 24 -6.35 -2.11 -7.23
CA ILE A 24 -5.79 -1.65 -5.94
C ILE A 24 -6.20 -0.20 -5.64
N TYR A 25 -6.07 0.69 -6.62
CA TYR A 25 -6.42 2.09 -6.42
C TYR A 25 -7.92 2.28 -6.15
N ASN A 26 -8.77 1.60 -6.94
CA ASN A 26 -10.22 1.68 -6.81
C ASN A 26 -10.69 1.05 -5.51
N ALA A 27 -10.16 -0.10 -5.10
CA ALA A 27 -10.50 -0.76 -3.84
C ALA A 27 -10.27 0.15 -2.63
N ILE A 28 -9.09 0.78 -2.56
CA ILE A 28 -8.75 1.66 -1.44
C ILE A 28 -9.61 2.93 -1.47
N ARG A 29 -9.83 3.50 -2.66
CA ARG A 29 -10.65 4.72 -2.82
C ARG A 29 -12.11 4.49 -2.45
N ASP A 30 -12.68 3.36 -2.86
CA ASP A 30 -14.07 3.01 -2.59
C ASP A 30 -14.28 2.72 -1.09
N PHE A 31 -13.33 2.00 -0.47
CA PHE A 31 -13.41 1.66 0.95
C PHE A 31 -13.18 2.86 1.89
N LEU A 32 -12.24 3.74 1.58
CA LEU A 32 -11.80 4.83 2.49
C LEU A 32 -12.27 6.22 2.08
N GLY A 33 -12.79 6.38 0.86
CA GLY A 33 -13.14 7.66 0.28
C GLY A 33 -11.93 8.57 0.03
N THR A 34 -12.21 9.82 -0.33
CA THR A 34 -11.17 10.82 -0.67
C THR A 34 -10.32 11.23 0.52
N SER A 35 -10.92 11.39 1.71
CA SER A 35 -10.21 11.77 2.93
C SER A 35 -9.27 10.66 3.42
N GLY A 36 -9.73 9.41 3.40
CA GLY A 36 -8.89 8.29 3.80
C GLY A 36 -7.76 8.03 2.80
N MET A 37 -7.97 8.31 1.50
CA MET A 37 -6.90 8.22 0.51
C MET A 37 -5.73 9.16 0.80
N ALA A 38 -6.01 10.36 1.29
CA ALA A 38 -4.98 11.29 1.75
C ALA A 38 -4.21 10.74 2.97
N LYS A 39 -4.91 10.12 3.93
CA LYS A 39 -4.29 9.51 5.12
C LYS A 39 -3.41 8.30 4.78
N VAL A 40 -3.81 7.51 3.79
CA VAL A 40 -3.06 6.33 3.34
C VAL A 40 -1.72 6.70 2.73
N SER A 41 -1.60 7.88 2.10
CA SER A 41 -0.38 8.31 1.38
C SER A 41 0.09 7.23 0.40
N LEU A 42 -0.87 6.69 -0.38
CA LEU A 42 -0.64 5.57 -1.28
C LEU A 42 0.37 5.95 -2.37
N SER A 43 1.43 5.16 -2.50
CA SER A 43 2.39 5.30 -3.59
C SER A 43 2.78 3.94 -4.15
N PHE A 44 2.70 3.79 -5.47
CA PHE A 44 3.16 2.62 -6.20
C PHE A 44 4.66 2.71 -6.44
N ILE A 45 5.41 1.69 -6.00
CA ILE A 45 6.88 1.66 -6.12
C ILE A 45 7.29 0.81 -7.31
N LYS A 46 6.60 -0.32 -7.50
CA LYS A 46 6.80 -1.21 -8.62
C LYS A 46 5.45 -1.76 -9.05
N ILE A 47 5.20 -1.76 -10.34
CA ILE A 47 4.00 -2.30 -10.95
C ILE A 47 4.47 -3.39 -11.90
N ASP A 48 4.13 -4.63 -11.58
CA ASP A 48 4.24 -5.77 -12.50
C ASP A 48 2.81 -6.22 -12.87
N PRO A 49 2.62 -7.00 -13.97
CA PRO A 49 1.29 -7.40 -14.43
C PRO A 49 0.45 -8.14 -13.38
N ASP A 50 1.10 -9.00 -12.58
CA ASP A 50 0.43 -9.83 -11.58
C ASP A 50 0.62 -9.33 -10.14
N LYS A 51 1.70 -8.59 -9.89
CA LYS A 51 2.13 -8.20 -8.54
C LYS A 51 2.55 -6.74 -8.52
N SER A 52 2.10 -6.01 -7.52
CA SER A 52 2.47 -4.61 -7.31
C SER A 52 3.05 -4.44 -5.92
N ILE A 53 4.09 -3.62 -5.82
CA ILE A 53 4.64 -3.16 -4.55
C ILE A 53 4.07 -1.76 -4.30
N ILE A 54 3.28 -1.67 -3.23
CA ILE A 54 2.70 -0.41 -2.77
C ILE A 54 3.36 0.02 -1.47
N SER A 55 3.39 1.32 -1.25
CA SER A 55 3.70 1.92 0.05
C SER A 55 2.50 2.68 0.58
N VAL A 56 2.30 2.53 1.88
CA VAL A 56 1.21 3.14 2.63
C VAL A 56 1.76 3.66 3.95
N ASN A 57 1.05 4.60 4.56
CA ASN A 57 1.32 5.02 5.92
C ASN A 57 1.12 3.82 6.88
N ARG A 58 2.00 3.67 7.87
CA ARG A 58 1.96 2.60 8.87
C ARG A 58 0.61 2.50 9.56
N GLU A 59 -0.03 3.65 9.82
CA GLU A 59 -1.30 3.73 10.54
C GLU A 59 -2.49 3.25 9.71
N ALA A 60 -2.41 3.33 8.39
CA ALA A 60 -3.48 2.94 7.47
C ALA A 60 -3.33 1.48 6.96
N LEU A 61 -2.38 0.70 7.52
CA LEU A 61 -2.06 -0.63 7.03
C LEU A 61 -3.27 -1.58 7.06
N ASP A 62 -3.96 -1.65 8.20
CA ASP A 62 -5.07 -2.60 8.39
C ASP A 62 -6.29 -2.19 7.57
N GLN A 63 -6.52 -0.89 7.42
CA GLN A 63 -7.55 -0.34 6.54
C GLN A 63 -7.33 -0.75 5.08
N VAL A 64 -6.08 -0.69 4.60
CA VAL A 64 -5.73 -1.11 3.23
C VAL A 64 -5.88 -2.62 3.07
N ARG A 65 -5.54 -3.42 4.08
CA ARG A 65 -5.78 -4.87 4.06
C ARG A 65 -7.27 -5.20 3.97
N ALA A 66 -8.11 -4.50 4.74
CA ALA A 66 -9.56 -4.65 4.69
C ALA A 66 -10.12 -4.27 3.31
N ALA A 67 -9.69 -3.14 2.75
CA ALA A 67 -10.10 -2.69 1.41
C ALA A 67 -9.79 -3.74 0.33
N ILE A 68 -8.58 -4.32 0.37
CA ILE A 68 -8.15 -5.35 -0.59
C ILE A 68 -8.96 -6.64 -0.38
N CYS A 69 -9.28 -7.01 0.86
CA CYS A 69 -10.00 -8.24 1.18
C CYS A 69 -11.49 -8.20 0.75
N ILE A 70 -12.11 -7.03 0.80
CA ILE A 70 -13.54 -6.84 0.46
C ILE A 70 -13.75 -6.69 -1.05
N TRP A 71 -12.68 -6.35 -1.80
CA TRP A 71 -12.79 -6.06 -3.22
C TRP A 71 -13.31 -7.27 -4.02
N PRO A 72 -14.22 -7.08 -5.01
CA PRO A 72 -14.81 -8.20 -5.74
C PRO A 72 -13.83 -9.01 -6.59
N GLU A 73 -12.77 -8.37 -7.10
CA GLU A 73 -11.72 -9.08 -7.83
C GLU A 73 -10.80 -9.80 -6.86
N LYS A 74 -10.38 -11.04 -7.21
CA LYS A 74 -9.43 -11.81 -6.41
C LYS A 74 -8.09 -11.07 -6.29
N MET A 75 -7.92 -10.38 -5.18
CA MET A 75 -6.70 -9.68 -4.82
C MET A 75 -6.19 -10.16 -3.47
N GLU A 76 -4.88 -10.21 -3.32
CA GLU A 76 -4.27 -10.81 -2.15
C GLU A 76 -3.05 -10.02 -1.70
N VAL A 77 -2.96 -9.75 -0.39
CA VAL A 77 -1.74 -9.20 0.22
C VAL A 77 -0.81 -10.35 0.56
N LEU A 78 0.24 -10.53 -0.25
CA LEU A 78 1.19 -11.63 -0.07
C LEU A 78 2.13 -11.39 1.12
N ARG A 79 2.64 -10.15 1.25
CA ARG A 79 3.63 -9.80 2.29
C ARG A 79 3.53 -8.34 2.70
N VAL A 80 3.95 -8.06 3.93
CA VAL A 80 4.11 -6.70 4.48
C VAL A 80 5.49 -6.57 5.10
N SER A 81 6.16 -5.44 4.89
CA SER A 81 7.49 -5.17 5.42
C SER A 81 7.70 -3.69 5.76
N GLY A 82 8.62 -3.44 6.69
CA GLY A 82 9.12 -2.08 6.99
C GLY A 82 10.16 -1.58 5.98
N SER A 83 10.76 -2.46 5.18
CA SER A 83 11.76 -2.10 4.18
C SER A 83 11.61 -2.88 2.88
N LEU A 84 11.96 -2.25 1.75
CA LEU A 84 11.97 -2.90 0.45
C LEU A 84 12.94 -4.08 0.37
N LYS A 85 14.07 -4.01 1.10
CA LYS A 85 15.06 -5.09 1.16
C LYS A 85 14.46 -6.36 1.79
N GLN A 86 13.78 -6.22 2.93
CA GLN A 86 13.11 -7.34 3.59
C GLN A 86 11.92 -7.86 2.80
N LEU A 87 11.19 -6.99 2.09
CA LEU A 87 10.05 -7.43 1.27
C LEU A 87 10.50 -8.40 0.15
N LYS A 88 11.71 -8.20 -0.37
CA LYS A 88 12.32 -9.04 -1.41
C LYS A 88 13.05 -10.27 -0.87
N LYS A 89 13.44 -10.29 0.40
CA LYS A 89 14.17 -11.41 0.99
C LYS A 89 13.17 -12.52 1.27
N ASN A 90 13.36 -13.68 0.66
CA ASN A 90 12.55 -14.88 0.93
C ASN A 90 12.72 -15.28 2.38
#